data_AF-A0AAJ2SWX6-F1
#
_entry.id   AF-A0AAJ2SWX6-F1
#
_cell.length_a   1.000
_cell.length_b   1.000
_cell.length_c   1.000
_cell.angle_alpha   90.00
_cell.angle_beta   90.00
_cell.angle_gamma   90.00
#
_symmetry.space_group_name_H-M   'P 1'
#
loop_
_entity.id
_entity.type
_entity.pdbx_description
1 polymer ?
#
loop_
_entity_poly.entity_id
_entity_poly.type
_entity_poly.pdbx_seq_one_letter_code
_entity_poly.pdbx_strand_id
1 'polypeptide(L)'
;MPTTERTRASSRRRRTRVAVTTVVVLSVVALVGLPMIVLGEDSGAVTPWSTDGASAPVAPVPSDAPTSYSPADPSDTGTAPPAGGVPSAPHLDMSADAPGSASAADTASPSGEAAPVGDLPGWRQIFVDDFDTPVARGSFPGPYADSWLPYDGFTDTNDNGTYRAGAISVADGMLSLGVSALGDEVTSSAVVPLVDGEWGGQTHGRYSVRLRADPVEGYSAAFLLWSDENDWDDGEIDFPEGHLDKEVRAYNHKLGDPSENSFDRRTAVPFSEWHTYTIEWGPDEIAFQIDGVTIGTTRSDIPTAKMHWVMQIETLKSAPPDGAQGAVHIDWATIYRYDG
;
A
#
# COMPACT_ATOMS: atom_id res chain seq x y z
N MET A 1 -30.49 -87.70 46.05
CA MET A 1 -30.04 -88.65 45.00
C MET A 1 -30.21 -87.99 43.64
N PRO A 2 -29.35 -88.21 42.65
CA PRO A 2 -27.89 -88.23 42.69
C PRO A 2 -27.23 -87.32 41.62
N THR A 3 -25.93 -87.13 41.78
CA THR A 3 -24.91 -86.53 40.91
C THR A 3 -24.79 -87.16 39.53
N THR A 4 -24.42 -86.39 38.50
CA THR A 4 -23.52 -86.87 37.43
C THR A 4 -22.73 -85.75 36.76
N GLU A 5 -21.43 -86.02 36.60
CA GLU A 5 -20.36 -85.22 36.01
C GLU A 5 -20.55 -84.89 34.51
N ARG A 6 -19.86 -83.84 34.02
CA ARG A 6 -18.94 -83.97 32.86
C ARG A 6 -17.97 -82.78 32.71
N THR A 7 -16.71 -83.14 32.87
CA THR A 7 -15.43 -82.71 32.28
C THR A 7 -15.30 -81.57 31.24
N ARG A 8 -14.26 -80.76 31.52
CA ARG A 8 -13.39 -79.88 30.69
C ARG A 8 -13.42 -80.00 29.15
N ALA A 9 -13.30 -78.83 28.50
CA ALA A 9 -12.41 -78.61 27.34
C ALA A 9 -11.88 -77.17 27.30
N SER A 10 -10.59 -77.02 27.01
CA SER A 10 -9.86 -75.75 26.89
C SER A 10 -9.87 -75.23 25.44
N SER A 11 -9.98 -73.90 25.22
CA SER A 11 -9.40 -73.27 24.03
C SER A 11 -9.00 -71.81 24.25
N ARG A 12 -7.89 -71.46 23.60
CA ARG A 12 -7.00 -70.30 23.76
C ARG A 12 -7.46 -69.01 23.04
N ARG A 13 -6.81 -67.90 23.46
CA ARG A 13 -6.40 -66.68 22.68
C ARG A 13 -7.52 -65.64 22.44
N ARG A 14 -7.29 -64.32 22.45
CA ARG A 14 -6.10 -63.44 22.27
C ARG A 14 -6.38 -62.11 23.01
N ARG A 15 -5.37 -61.50 23.66
CA ARG A 15 -5.41 -60.10 24.10
C ARG A 15 -4.79 -59.22 23.01
N THR A 16 -5.51 -58.20 22.56
CA THR A 16 -5.03 -57.18 21.62
C THR A 16 -4.29 -56.09 22.41
N ARG A 17 -3.06 -55.76 22.00
CA ARG A 17 -2.30 -54.61 22.52
C ARG A 17 -2.54 -53.41 21.59
N VAL A 18 -2.89 -52.27 22.18
CA VAL A 18 -2.93 -50.96 21.52
C VAL A 18 -1.52 -50.36 21.57
N ALA A 19 -1.04 -49.85 20.44
CA ALA A 19 0.21 -49.11 20.33
C ALA A 19 -0.11 -47.61 20.26
N VAL A 20 0.63 -46.81 21.03
CA VAL A 20 0.62 -45.33 21.00
C VAL A 20 1.89 -44.90 20.27
N THR A 21 1.76 -44.01 19.29
CA THR A 21 2.89 -43.45 18.52
C THR A 21 3.11 -42.00 18.95
N THR A 22 4.33 -41.69 19.38
CA THR A 22 4.82 -40.33 19.67
C THR A 22 5.56 -39.80 18.45
N VAL A 23 5.30 -38.54 18.06
CA VAL A 23 6.06 -37.82 17.02
C VAL A 23 6.97 -36.79 17.69
N VAL A 24 8.23 -36.75 17.25
CA VAL A 24 9.26 -35.78 17.67
C VAL A 24 9.54 -34.85 16.48
N VAL A 25 9.57 -33.54 16.71
CA VAL A 25 9.97 -32.52 15.73
C VAL A 25 11.35 -31.98 16.13
N LEU A 26 12.28 -31.92 15.18
CA LEU A 26 13.64 -31.39 15.35
C LEU A 26 13.73 -29.99 14.74
N SER A 27 14.23 -29.03 15.52
CA SER A 27 14.58 -27.68 15.08
C SER A 27 16.06 -27.61 14.68
N VAL A 28 16.38 -26.88 13.60
CA VAL A 28 17.76 -26.56 13.21
C VAL A 28 17.92 -25.04 13.24
N VAL A 29 18.86 -24.56 14.05
CA VAL A 29 19.33 -23.17 14.12
C VAL A 29 20.63 -23.07 13.34
N ALA A 30 20.75 -22.09 12.44
CA ALA A 30 22.00 -21.73 11.81
C ALA A 30 22.36 -20.28 12.19
N LEU A 31 23.57 -20.11 12.73
CA LEU A 31 24.16 -18.84 13.16
C LEU A 31 25.27 -18.49 12.17
N VAL A 32 25.24 -17.31 11.55
CA VAL A 32 26.39 -16.76 10.80
C VAL A 32 26.46 -15.25 11.05
N GLY A 33 27.65 -14.75 11.39
CA GLY A 33 27.92 -13.36 11.74
C GLY A 33 28.26 -12.46 10.55
N LEU A 34 28.12 -11.14 10.75
CA LEU A 34 28.47 -10.08 9.80
C LEU A 34 29.73 -9.31 10.25
N PRO A 35 30.59 -8.83 9.32
CA PRO A 35 31.48 -7.72 9.59
C PRO A 35 30.73 -6.39 9.46
N MET A 36 31.03 -5.45 10.36
CA MET A 36 30.57 -4.06 10.29
C MET A 36 31.21 -3.32 9.11
N ILE A 37 30.38 -2.65 8.31
CA ILE A 37 30.77 -1.47 7.53
C ILE A 37 29.68 -0.41 7.75
N VAL A 38 30.10 0.72 8.32
CA VAL A 38 29.31 1.93 8.56
C VAL A 38 29.30 2.78 7.29
N LEU A 39 28.13 3.08 6.74
CA LEU A 39 27.91 4.22 5.83
C LEU A 39 26.45 4.73 5.91
N GLY A 40 26.30 5.97 6.42
CA GLY A 40 25.37 7.02 5.96
C GLY A 40 23.85 6.85 6.09
N GLU A 41 23.27 7.47 7.10
CA GLU A 41 21.84 7.85 7.17
C GLU A 41 21.47 8.83 6.05
N ASP A 42 20.42 8.47 5.29
CA ASP A 42 19.44 9.31 4.57
C ASP A 42 19.07 8.65 3.24
N SER A 43 18.16 7.67 3.27
CA SER A 43 17.25 7.26 2.17
C SER A 43 16.49 5.98 2.56
N GLY A 44 15.32 6.12 3.18
CA GLY A 44 14.33 5.04 3.25
C GLY A 44 13.28 5.28 2.17
N ALA A 45 13.46 4.67 1.00
CA ALA A 45 12.32 4.05 0.35
C ALA A 45 12.09 2.74 1.10
N VAL A 46 10.84 2.37 1.39
CA VAL A 46 10.55 1.03 1.92
C VAL A 46 10.62 0.08 0.74
N THR A 47 11.81 -0.45 0.44
CA THR A 47 11.95 -1.56 -0.51
C THR A 47 12.20 -2.86 0.29
N PRO A 48 11.23 -3.78 0.37
CA PRO A 48 11.35 -5.03 1.15
C PRO A 48 12.17 -6.17 0.55
N TRP A 49 12.90 -5.98 -0.55
CA TRP A 49 13.81 -7.02 -1.02
C TRP A 49 15.21 -6.50 -1.28
N SER A 50 16.08 -6.83 -0.35
CA SER A 50 17.50 -6.96 -0.62
C SER A 50 17.95 -8.19 0.14
N THR A 51 17.81 -9.36 -0.48
CA THR A 51 18.52 -10.56 -0.04
C THR A 51 19.62 -10.88 -1.03
N ASP A 52 20.84 -10.87 -0.51
CA ASP A 52 22.09 -11.20 -1.19
C ASP A 52 21.99 -12.47 -2.06
N GLY A 53 22.57 -12.35 -3.26
CA GLY A 53 22.48 -13.33 -4.33
C GLY A 53 23.03 -14.72 -4.02
N ALA A 54 22.31 -15.73 -4.52
CA ALA A 54 22.84 -17.04 -4.83
C ALA A 54 22.59 -17.33 -6.32
N SER A 55 23.63 -17.16 -7.14
CA SER A 55 23.61 -17.46 -8.57
C SER A 55 23.58 -18.96 -8.87
N ALA A 56 22.87 -19.35 -9.93
CA ALA A 56 23.06 -20.61 -10.66
C ALA A 56 22.73 -20.39 -12.17
N PRO A 57 23.31 -21.19 -13.09
CA PRO A 57 24.15 -20.67 -14.17
C PRO A 57 23.46 -20.48 -15.53
N VAL A 58 23.92 -19.49 -16.30
CA VAL A 58 23.58 -19.29 -17.72
C VAL A 58 24.73 -19.79 -18.61
N ALA A 59 24.39 -20.53 -19.68
CA ALA A 59 25.32 -20.93 -20.74
C ALA A 59 25.45 -19.84 -21.82
N PRO A 60 26.64 -19.63 -22.42
CA PRO A 60 26.90 -18.53 -23.37
C PRO A 60 26.52 -18.94 -24.80
N VAL A 61 26.28 -18.00 -25.74
CA VAL A 61 27.16 -17.57 -26.87
C VAL A 61 26.53 -16.34 -27.61
N PRO A 62 27.13 -15.71 -28.66
CA PRO A 62 27.65 -14.33 -28.61
C PRO A 62 27.00 -13.36 -29.65
N SER A 63 27.43 -12.10 -29.69
CA SER A 63 28.13 -11.45 -30.83
C SER A 63 27.85 -9.94 -30.94
N ASP A 64 28.97 -9.21 -31.06
CA ASP A 64 29.22 -8.04 -31.90
C ASP A 64 28.50 -6.69 -31.66
N ALA A 65 29.31 -5.74 -31.21
CA ALA A 65 29.21 -4.30 -31.46
C ALA A 65 29.39 -3.99 -32.98
N PRO A 66 29.13 -2.76 -33.53
CA PRO A 66 29.74 -1.52 -33.02
C PRO A 66 29.00 -0.16 -33.23
N THR A 67 29.31 0.77 -32.33
CA THR A 67 29.63 2.22 -32.49
C THR A 67 28.72 3.24 -33.20
N SER A 68 28.88 4.49 -32.70
CA SER A 68 28.55 5.83 -33.23
C SER A 68 27.19 6.38 -32.75
N TYR A 69 27.01 7.64 -32.34
CA TYR A 69 27.75 8.90 -32.53
C TYR A 69 27.29 9.90 -31.45
N SER A 70 28.16 10.78 -30.95
CA SER A 70 27.80 11.86 -30.01
C SER A 70 27.47 13.15 -30.78
N PRO A 71 26.53 14.01 -30.33
CA PRO A 71 25.97 15.08 -31.14
C PRO A 71 26.81 16.37 -31.16
N ALA A 72 26.65 17.11 -32.26
CA ALA A 72 27.22 18.43 -32.47
C ALA A 72 26.36 19.54 -31.83
N ASP A 73 27.05 20.54 -31.31
CA ASP A 73 26.56 21.80 -30.76
C ASP A 73 26.31 22.83 -31.89
N PRO A 74 25.24 23.64 -31.88
CA PRO A 74 25.18 24.83 -32.72
C PRO A 74 25.30 26.12 -31.91
N SER A 75 26.25 26.93 -32.35
CA SER A 75 26.59 28.26 -31.87
C SER A 75 25.54 29.31 -32.27
N ASP A 76 25.33 30.23 -31.33
CA ASP A 76 24.63 31.50 -31.44
C ASP A 76 25.29 32.47 -32.44
N THR A 77 24.50 33.12 -33.30
CA THR A 77 24.80 34.45 -33.86
C THR A 77 23.48 35.19 -34.17
N GLY A 78 23.24 36.27 -33.44
CA GLY A 78 22.05 37.11 -33.59
C GLY A 78 22.09 38.08 -34.79
N THR A 79 20.96 38.78 -35.00
CA THR A 79 20.84 40.17 -35.51
C THR A 79 19.35 40.61 -35.43
N ALA A 80 19.06 41.69 -34.69
CA ALA A 80 17.83 42.53 -34.79
C ALA A 80 18.11 43.69 -35.79
N PRO A 81 17.14 44.44 -36.42
CA PRO A 81 15.91 45.07 -35.86
C PRO A 81 14.76 45.23 -36.93
N PRO A 82 13.76 46.17 -36.89
CA PRO A 82 13.22 47.08 -35.86
C PRO A 82 11.68 46.97 -35.63
N ALA A 83 11.20 47.84 -34.72
CA ALA A 83 9.84 47.93 -34.17
C ALA A 83 8.68 48.17 -35.15
N GLY A 84 7.54 47.54 -34.87
CA GLY A 84 6.24 47.86 -35.48
C GLY A 84 5.06 47.26 -34.73
N GLY A 85 4.16 48.12 -34.25
CA GLY A 85 2.72 47.88 -34.05
C GLY A 85 2.29 46.86 -32.98
N VAL A 86 1.80 47.35 -31.85
CA VAL A 86 1.03 46.57 -30.87
C VAL A 86 -0.43 46.49 -31.35
N PRO A 87 -1.02 45.29 -31.53
CA PRO A 87 -2.46 45.11 -31.40
C PRO A 87 -2.79 44.57 -30.01
N SER A 88 -3.73 45.23 -29.33
CA SER A 88 -4.30 44.80 -28.05
C SER A 88 -4.74 43.34 -28.09
N ALA A 89 -4.24 42.55 -27.13
CA ALA A 89 -4.76 41.22 -26.85
C ALA A 89 -6.23 41.33 -26.41
N PRO A 90 -7.10 40.35 -26.76
CA PRO A 90 -8.43 40.29 -26.19
C PRO A 90 -8.30 40.04 -24.68
N HIS A 91 -8.97 40.89 -23.89
CA HIS A 91 -9.19 40.63 -22.47
C HIS A 91 -9.97 39.32 -22.37
N LEU A 92 -9.28 38.23 -22.01
CA LEU A 92 -9.93 37.05 -21.46
C LEU A 92 -10.44 37.46 -20.09
N ASP A 93 -11.76 37.51 -19.96
CA ASP A 93 -12.48 37.70 -18.72
C ASP A 93 -12.16 36.50 -17.81
N MET A 94 -11.08 36.61 -17.02
CA MET A 94 -10.81 35.69 -15.94
C MET A 94 -11.78 36.03 -14.82
N SER A 95 -13.01 35.53 -14.94
CA SER A 95 -13.85 35.25 -13.78
C SER A 95 -13.10 34.21 -12.96
N ALA A 96 -12.29 34.68 -12.02
CA ALA A 96 -11.84 33.87 -10.90
C ALA A 96 -13.10 33.45 -10.15
N ASP A 97 -13.48 32.17 -10.27
CA ASP A 97 -14.46 31.60 -9.37
C ASP A 97 -13.95 31.82 -7.95
N ALA A 98 -14.73 32.55 -7.16
CA ALA A 98 -14.53 32.62 -5.72
C ALA A 98 -14.62 31.18 -5.17
N PRO A 99 -13.88 30.82 -4.10
CA PRO A 99 -14.06 29.53 -3.47
C PRO A 99 -15.55 29.39 -3.07
N GLY A 100 -16.23 28.42 -3.69
CA GLY A 100 -17.62 28.13 -3.41
C GLY A 100 -17.80 27.90 -1.91
N SER A 101 -18.89 28.41 -1.34
CA SER A 101 -19.22 28.09 0.05
C SER A 101 -19.37 26.57 0.19
N ALA A 102 -18.72 25.99 1.18
CA ALA A 102 -18.80 24.56 1.48
C ALA A 102 -20.27 24.12 1.62
N SER A 103 -20.58 22.93 1.09
CA SER A 103 -21.91 22.34 1.20
C SER A 103 -22.22 21.98 2.66
N ALA A 104 -23.49 21.72 2.96
CA ALA A 104 -23.90 21.19 4.26
C ALA A 104 -23.30 19.79 4.51
N ALA A 105 -23.07 19.00 3.46
CA ALA A 105 -22.39 17.71 3.53
C ALA A 105 -20.90 17.90 3.89
N ASP A 106 -20.21 18.82 3.20
CA ASP A 106 -18.81 19.16 3.48
C ASP A 106 -18.62 19.64 4.94
N THR A 107 -19.58 20.43 5.45
CA THR A 107 -19.55 20.92 6.83
C THR A 107 -19.76 19.81 7.87
N ALA A 108 -20.35 18.68 7.48
CA ALA A 108 -20.60 17.53 8.34
C ALA A 108 -19.44 16.52 8.35
N SER A 109 -18.63 16.48 7.28
CA SER A 109 -17.44 15.62 7.21
C SER A 109 -16.38 16.09 8.22
N PRO A 110 -15.68 15.16 8.91
CA PRO A 110 -14.59 15.50 9.84
C PRO A 110 -13.39 16.20 9.18
N SER A 111 -13.26 16.12 7.85
CA SER A 111 -12.19 16.77 7.10
C SER A 111 -12.60 18.09 6.44
N GLY A 112 -13.90 18.42 6.45
CA GLY A 112 -14.47 19.56 5.74
C GLY A 112 -14.73 19.32 4.24
N GLU A 113 -14.56 18.11 3.73
CA GLU A 113 -14.82 17.73 2.34
C GLU A 113 -15.57 16.39 2.30
N ALA A 114 -16.81 16.36 1.80
CA ALA A 114 -17.58 15.13 1.72
C ALA A 114 -16.99 14.12 0.73
N ALA A 115 -17.28 12.83 0.93
CA ALA A 115 -16.96 11.80 -0.05
C ALA A 115 -17.54 12.15 -1.44
N PRO A 116 -16.76 11.98 -2.53
CA PRO A 116 -17.24 12.25 -3.87
C PRO A 116 -18.33 11.23 -4.26
N VAL A 117 -19.33 11.68 -5.02
CA VAL A 117 -20.45 10.84 -5.47
C VAL A 117 -20.64 10.95 -6.98
N GLY A 118 -20.68 9.79 -7.64
CA GLY A 118 -20.98 9.66 -9.06
C GLY A 118 -19.75 9.60 -9.96
N ASP A 119 -19.99 9.40 -11.24
CA ASP A 119 -18.95 9.22 -12.25
C ASP A 119 -18.21 10.53 -12.58
N LEU A 120 -16.96 10.39 -13.00
CA LEU A 120 -16.13 11.48 -13.52
C LEU A 120 -15.88 11.27 -15.03
N PRO A 121 -15.45 12.29 -15.79
CA PRO A 121 -15.05 12.10 -17.18
C PRO A 121 -13.97 11.01 -17.31
N GLY A 122 -14.27 9.93 -18.04
CA GLY A 122 -13.36 8.78 -18.24
C GLY A 122 -13.32 7.76 -17.10
N TRP A 123 -14.05 8.00 -16.00
CA TRP A 123 -13.98 7.17 -14.80
C TRP A 123 -15.36 6.87 -14.21
N ARG A 124 -15.67 5.60 -13.99
CA ARG A 124 -16.92 5.18 -13.36
C ARG A 124 -16.71 4.84 -11.89
N GLN A 125 -17.48 5.44 -10.99
CA GLN A 125 -17.35 5.14 -9.55
C GLN A 125 -17.86 3.72 -9.28
N ILE A 126 -17.02 2.91 -8.64
CA ILE A 126 -17.32 1.51 -8.30
C ILE A 126 -17.25 1.22 -6.80
N PHE A 127 -16.64 2.12 -6.03
CA PHE A 127 -16.54 2.01 -4.59
C PHE A 127 -16.51 3.41 -3.97
N VAL A 128 -17.21 3.59 -2.86
CA VAL A 128 -17.09 4.76 -1.98
C VAL A 128 -17.51 4.36 -0.58
N ASP A 129 -16.75 4.78 0.42
CA ASP A 129 -17.13 4.69 1.83
C ASP A 129 -16.75 5.99 2.55
N ASP A 130 -17.69 6.48 3.37
CA ASP A 130 -17.63 7.71 4.18
C ASP A 130 -17.70 7.38 5.69
N PHE A 131 -17.59 6.09 6.04
CA PHE A 131 -17.45 5.56 7.40
C PHE A 131 -18.53 6.02 8.42
N ASP A 132 -19.78 6.09 7.97
CA ASP A 132 -20.93 6.58 8.77
C ASP A 132 -21.34 5.68 9.95
N THR A 133 -20.91 4.41 9.98
CA THR A 133 -21.30 3.45 11.02
C THR A 133 -20.17 3.25 12.03
N PRO A 134 -20.35 3.64 13.32
CA PRO A 134 -19.32 3.46 14.33
C PRO A 134 -18.98 1.99 14.61
N VAL A 135 -17.69 1.71 14.78
CA VAL A 135 -17.12 0.41 15.12
C VAL A 135 -16.02 0.58 16.16
N ALA A 136 -16.22 -0.02 17.33
CA ALA A 136 -15.21 0.01 18.38
C ALA A 136 -13.96 -0.81 18.00
N ARG A 137 -12.80 -0.42 18.54
CA ARG A 137 -11.57 -1.23 18.47
C ARG A 137 -11.85 -2.67 18.89
N GLY A 138 -11.26 -3.63 18.18
CA GLY A 138 -11.52 -5.06 18.38
C GLY A 138 -12.78 -5.60 17.69
N SER A 139 -13.55 -4.76 16.99
CA SER A 139 -14.82 -5.16 16.34
C SER A 139 -14.86 -4.92 14.83
N PHE A 140 -13.81 -4.34 14.24
CA PHE A 140 -13.68 -4.19 12.79
C PHE A 140 -13.43 -5.56 12.11
N PRO A 141 -14.02 -5.87 10.93
CA PRO A 141 -14.78 -4.98 10.06
C PRO A 141 -16.25 -4.80 10.45
N GLY A 142 -16.85 -5.74 11.20
CA GLY A 142 -18.23 -5.63 11.67
C GLY A 142 -19.21 -5.31 10.52
N PRO A 143 -19.93 -4.17 10.55
CA PRO A 143 -20.84 -3.77 9.46
C PRO A 143 -20.13 -3.52 8.11
N TYR A 144 -18.81 -3.33 8.11
CA TYR A 144 -17.99 -3.13 6.92
C TYR A 144 -17.50 -4.43 6.28
N ALA A 145 -17.93 -5.61 6.76
CA ALA A 145 -17.39 -6.90 6.30
C ALA A 145 -17.59 -7.17 4.79
N ASP A 146 -18.60 -6.55 4.17
CA ASP A 146 -18.85 -6.65 2.72
C ASP A 146 -18.09 -5.59 1.91
N SER A 147 -17.32 -4.71 2.54
CA SER A 147 -16.63 -3.58 1.87
C SER A 147 -15.18 -3.44 2.27
N TRP A 148 -14.74 -4.09 3.35
CA TRP A 148 -13.39 -3.97 3.88
C TRP A 148 -12.90 -5.28 4.47
N LEU A 149 -11.66 -5.64 4.12
CA LEU A 149 -10.91 -6.73 4.72
C LEU A 149 -9.73 -6.16 5.52
N PRO A 150 -9.68 -6.32 6.85
CA PRO A 150 -8.47 -5.99 7.62
C PRO A 150 -7.43 -7.11 7.54
N TYR A 151 -6.16 -6.74 7.61
CA TYR A 151 -5.08 -7.69 7.89
C TYR A 151 -5.02 -8.02 9.38
N ASP A 152 -4.71 -9.27 9.71
CA ASP A 152 -4.61 -9.73 11.09
C ASP A 152 -3.67 -10.93 11.26
N GLY A 153 -2.80 -10.86 12.27
CA GLY A 153 -2.08 -12.02 12.80
C GLY A 153 -0.74 -12.37 12.13
N PHE A 154 -0.29 -11.60 11.13
CA PHE A 154 1.01 -11.77 10.48
C PHE A 154 1.88 -10.52 10.59
N THR A 155 3.19 -10.68 10.40
CA THR A 155 4.16 -9.58 10.53
C THR A 155 4.01 -8.57 9.40
N ASP A 156 4.35 -7.32 9.70
CA ASP A 156 4.49 -6.31 8.67
C ASP A 156 5.77 -6.51 7.83
N THR A 157 5.92 -5.69 6.82
CA THR A 157 6.99 -5.73 5.82
C THR A 157 8.40 -5.76 6.42
N ASN A 158 8.60 -5.16 7.59
CA ASN A 158 9.89 -5.05 8.25
C ASN A 158 10.08 -6.07 9.39
N ASP A 159 9.15 -7.01 9.54
CA ASP A 159 9.13 -8.06 10.57
C ASP A 159 9.22 -7.55 12.02
N ASN A 160 9.00 -6.25 12.25
CA ASN A 160 9.01 -5.65 13.59
C ASN A 160 7.60 -5.58 14.17
N GLY A 161 6.60 -5.25 13.35
CA GLY A 161 5.20 -5.12 13.74
C GLY A 161 4.37 -6.35 13.38
N THR A 162 3.21 -6.50 14.00
CA THR A 162 2.17 -7.44 13.56
C THR A 162 0.94 -6.66 13.15
N TYR A 163 0.33 -6.98 12.01
CA TYR A 163 -0.98 -6.44 11.63
C TYR A 163 -2.05 -6.94 12.60
N ARG A 164 -2.83 -6.02 13.17
CA ARG A 164 -3.91 -6.34 14.12
C ARG A 164 -5.21 -5.67 13.71
N ALA A 165 -6.20 -6.46 13.30
CA ALA A 165 -7.55 -5.95 13.04
C ALA A 165 -8.16 -5.26 14.28
N GLY A 166 -7.74 -5.69 15.47
CA GLY A 166 -8.18 -5.09 16.73
C GLY A 166 -7.75 -3.64 16.95
N ALA A 167 -6.76 -3.14 16.22
CA ALA A 167 -6.32 -1.74 16.28
C ALA A 167 -7.15 -0.80 15.38
N ILE A 168 -8.02 -1.36 14.53
CA ILE A 168 -8.84 -0.62 13.58
C ILE A 168 -10.20 -0.28 14.22
N SER A 169 -10.67 0.93 14.00
CA SER A 169 -11.97 1.42 14.51
C SER A 169 -12.58 2.47 13.59
N VAL A 170 -13.89 2.64 13.68
CA VAL A 170 -14.62 3.75 13.06
C VAL A 170 -15.33 4.56 14.14
N ALA A 171 -15.08 5.86 14.17
CA ALA A 171 -15.75 6.79 15.08
C ALA A 171 -15.77 8.18 14.44
N ASP A 172 -16.75 9.01 14.79
CA ASP A 172 -16.82 10.42 14.35
C ASP A 172 -16.71 10.60 12.82
N GLY A 173 -17.27 9.67 12.05
CA GLY A 173 -17.25 9.69 10.58
C GLY A 173 -15.89 9.37 9.94
N MET A 174 -14.96 8.73 10.67
CA MET A 174 -13.66 8.37 10.10
C MET A 174 -13.22 6.96 10.50
N LEU A 175 -12.58 6.25 9.57
CA LEU A 175 -11.80 5.05 9.83
C LEU A 175 -10.46 5.45 10.46
N SER A 176 -10.02 4.71 11.47
CA SER A 176 -8.72 4.88 12.11
C SER A 176 -7.92 3.59 12.03
N LEU A 177 -6.77 3.65 11.37
CA LEU A 177 -5.76 2.59 11.32
C LEU A 177 -4.77 2.81 12.47
N GLY A 178 -5.05 2.20 13.63
CA GLY A 178 -4.25 2.39 14.84
C GLY A 178 -2.90 1.67 14.81
N VAL A 179 -1.86 2.29 15.36
CA VAL A 179 -0.54 1.70 15.52
C VAL A 179 0.01 1.96 16.93
N SER A 180 0.85 1.05 17.41
CA SER A 180 1.49 1.22 18.73
C SER A 180 2.67 0.29 18.95
N ALA A 181 3.75 0.78 19.56
CA ALA A 181 4.82 -0.02 20.16
C ALA A 181 4.76 0.15 21.68
N LEU A 182 4.20 -0.83 22.38
CA LEU A 182 4.01 -0.81 23.84
C LEU A 182 4.60 -2.08 24.46
N GLY A 183 5.79 -1.97 25.03
CA GLY A 183 6.55 -3.12 25.52
C GLY A 183 6.89 -4.08 24.39
N ASP A 184 6.56 -5.37 24.56
CA ASP A 184 6.84 -6.42 23.56
C ASP A 184 5.79 -6.45 22.43
N GLU A 185 4.76 -5.60 22.47
CA GLU A 185 3.69 -5.56 21.47
C GLU A 185 3.88 -4.39 20.50
N VAL A 186 4.22 -4.72 19.25
CA VAL A 186 4.33 -3.77 18.14
C VAL A 186 3.19 -4.06 17.15
N THR A 187 2.31 -3.08 16.99
CA THR A 187 1.05 -3.19 16.26
C THR A 187 1.08 -2.31 15.03
N SER A 188 0.89 -2.96 13.89
CA SER A 188 0.68 -2.36 12.56
C SER A 188 -0.80 -2.53 12.18
N SER A 189 -1.29 -1.78 11.20
CA SER A 189 -2.68 -1.86 10.73
C SER A 189 -2.74 -1.81 9.22
N ALA A 190 -3.62 -2.59 8.61
CA ALA A 190 -3.89 -2.50 7.19
C ALA A 190 -5.33 -2.90 6.86
N VAL A 191 -5.87 -2.29 5.80
CA VAL A 191 -7.17 -2.65 5.23
C VAL A 191 -7.11 -2.70 3.70
N VAL A 192 -7.95 -3.55 3.13
CA VAL A 192 -8.19 -3.67 1.69
C VAL A 192 -9.67 -3.41 1.43
N PRO A 193 -10.04 -2.44 0.57
CA PRO A 193 -11.41 -2.27 0.14
C PRO A 193 -11.84 -3.43 -0.76
N LEU A 194 -13.08 -3.90 -0.58
CA LEU A 194 -13.70 -4.96 -1.37
C LEU A 194 -14.74 -4.34 -2.30
N VAL A 195 -14.39 -4.21 -3.59
CA VAL A 195 -15.34 -3.73 -4.60
C VAL A 195 -16.43 -4.81 -4.79
N ASP A 196 -17.69 -4.42 -4.61
CA ASP A 196 -18.84 -5.34 -4.64
C ASP A 196 -18.72 -6.55 -3.68
N GLY A 197 -17.92 -6.44 -2.61
CA GLY A 197 -17.68 -7.50 -1.63
C GLY A 197 -16.73 -8.61 -2.08
N GLU A 198 -16.01 -8.41 -3.18
CA GLU A 198 -15.10 -9.40 -3.76
C GLU A 198 -13.63 -9.07 -3.48
N TRP A 199 -12.81 -10.11 -3.33
CA TRP A 199 -11.36 -9.98 -3.23
C TRP A 199 -10.72 -9.72 -4.60
N GLY A 200 -9.61 -8.98 -4.60
CA GLY A 200 -8.85 -8.60 -5.78
C GLY A 200 -9.22 -7.22 -6.27
N GLY A 201 -8.53 -6.77 -7.31
CA GLY A 201 -8.73 -5.43 -7.85
C GLY A 201 -8.94 -5.41 -9.35
N GLN A 202 -8.34 -4.42 -10.00
CA GLN A 202 -8.55 -4.13 -11.41
C GLN A 202 -7.23 -3.73 -12.07
N THR A 203 -7.22 -3.77 -13.40
CA THR A 203 -6.17 -3.14 -14.19
C THR A 203 -6.64 -1.74 -14.55
N HIS A 204 -5.84 -0.73 -14.24
CA HIS A 204 -6.20 0.69 -14.32
C HIS A 204 -7.27 1.10 -13.31
N GLY A 205 -7.27 2.36 -12.93
CA GLY A 205 -8.24 2.89 -11.98
C GLY A 205 -7.87 4.26 -11.47
N ARG A 206 -8.86 4.92 -10.86
CA ARG A 206 -8.62 6.11 -10.04
C ARG A 206 -8.89 5.74 -8.59
N TYR A 207 -7.90 5.92 -7.73
CA TYR A 207 -7.96 5.58 -6.31
C TYR A 207 -7.74 6.86 -5.53
N SER A 208 -8.74 7.29 -4.77
CA SER A 208 -8.67 8.52 -3.98
C SER A 208 -8.98 8.23 -2.53
N VAL A 209 -8.16 8.77 -1.63
CA VAL A 209 -8.36 8.73 -0.19
C VAL A 209 -8.18 10.12 0.39
N ARG A 210 -9.06 10.51 1.31
CA ARG A 210 -8.86 11.69 2.14
C ARG A 210 -8.44 11.30 3.54
N LEU A 211 -7.23 11.67 3.92
CA LEU A 211 -6.63 11.24 5.18
C LEU A 211 -5.79 12.32 5.85
N ARG A 212 -5.56 12.13 7.13
CA ARG A 212 -4.47 12.72 7.92
C ARG A 212 -3.92 11.67 8.90
N ALA A 213 -2.76 11.89 9.47
CA ALA A 213 -2.17 11.00 10.47
C ALA A 213 -1.77 11.73 11.74
N ASP A 214 -1.79 11.02 12.87
CA ASP A 214 -0.94 11.38 13.99
C ASP A 214 0.53 11.20 13.59
N PRO A 215 1.43 12.13 13.93
CA PRO A 215 2.86 11.91 13.74
C PRO A 215 3.36 10.84 14.73
N VAL A 216 3.76 9.67 14.22
CA VAL A 216 4.25 8.56 15.03
C VAL A 216 5.63 8.13 14.52
N GLU A 217 6.66 8.37 15.34
CA GLU A 217 8.03 7.95 15.04
C GLU A 217 8.09 6.41 14.90
N GLY A 218 8.84 5.95 13.89
CA GLY A 218 9.03 4.52 13.64
C GLY A 218 7.92 3.84 12.84
N TYR A 219 6.91 4.58 12.38
CA TYR A 219 5.86 4.08 11.49
C TYR A 219 5.80 4.85 10.16
N SER A 220 5.40 4.15 9.11
CA SER A 220 5.13 4.70 7.77
C SER A 220 3.75 4.29 7.28
N ALA A 221 3.14 5.16 6.48
CA ALA A 221 2.07 4.76 5.58
C ALA A 221 2.68 4.24 4.27
N ALA A 222 2.13 3.15 3.75
CA ALA A 222 2.39 2.64 2.40
C ALA A 222 1.04 2.25 1.79
N PHE A 223 0.42 3.18 1.06
CA PHE A 223 -0.86 2.92 0.40
C PHE A 223 -0.56 2.53 -1.04
N LEU A 224 -0.77 1.27 -1.37
CA LEU A 224 -0.14 0.63 -2.52
C LEU A 224 -1.12 -0.14 -3.38
N LEU A 225 -0.88 -0.15 -4.68
CA LEU A 225 -1.52 -1.06 -5.62
C LEU A 225 -0.62 -2.28 -5.80
N TRP A 226 -1.07 -3.44 -5.31
CA TRP A 226 -0.32 -4.70 -5.30
C TRP A 226 -0.91 -5.73 -6.25
N SER A 227 -0.07 -6.53 -6.90
CA SER A 227 -0.51 -7.60 -7.82
C SER A 227 -1.47 -8.58 -7.14
N ASP A 228 -2.60 -8.85 -7.78
CA ASP A 228 -3.57 -9.87 -7.34
C ASP A 228 -2.97 -11.30 -7.37
N GLU A 229 -1.95 -11.53 -8.21
CA GLU A 229 -1.22 -12.80 -8.28
C GLU A 229 -0.10 -12.88 -7.23
N ASN A 230 0.09 -11.81 -6.45
CA ASN A 230 1.16 -11.67 -5.47
C ASN A 230 2.56 -11.88 -6.09
N ASP A 231 2.74 -11.35 -7.30
CA ASP A 231 4.00 -11.31 -8.03
C ASP A 231 4.47 -9.85 -8.10
N TRP A 232 5.61 -9.55 -7.49
CA TRP A 232 6.11 -8.18 -7.47
C TRP A 232 6.67 -7.73 -8.82
N ASP A 233 7.08 -8.68 -9.67
CA ASP A 233 7.57 -8.37 -11.01
C ASP A 233 6.48 -7.75 -11.90
N ASP A 234 5.20 -7.87 -11.52
CA ASP A 234 4.07 -7.19 -12.14
C ASP A 234 4.03 -5.67 -11.84
N GLY A 235 4.89 -5.18 -10.96
CA GLY A 235 4.99 -3.79 -10.52
C GLY A 235 4.28 -3.50 -9.21
N GLU A 236 4.38 -2.24 -8.77
CA GLU A 236 3.74 -1.69 -7.57
C GLU A 236 3.65 -0.16 -7.72
N ILE A 237 2.54 0.43 -7.28
CA ILE A 237 2.30 1.88 -7.30
C ILE A 237 1.95 2.35 -5.89
N ASP A 238 2.75 3.24 -5.31
CA ASP A 238 2.61 3.65 -3.92
C ASP A 238 2.27 5.12 -3.80
N PHE A 239 1.08 5.42 -3.29
CA PHE A 239 0.68 6.76 -2.95
C PHE A 239 -0.59 6.83 -2.07
N PRO A 240 -0.56 7.54 -0.94
CA PRO A 240 0.62 8.17 -0.32
C PRO A 240 1.53 7.16 0.37
N GLU A 241 2.85 7.39 0.28
CA GLU A 241 3.86 6.66 1.06
C GLU A 241 4.76 7.61 1.85
N GLY A 242 5.17 7.22 3.06
CA GLY A 242 6.20 7.91 3.82
C GLY A 242 6.06 7.72 5.33
N HIS A 243 7.04 8.20 6.08
CA HIS A 243 7.01 8.14 7.54
C HIS A 243 5.91 9.07 8.07
N LEU A 244 5.15 8.63 9.07
CA LEU A 244 4.01 9.38 9.60
C LEU A 244 4.42 10.73 10.22
N ASP A 245 5.67 10.86 10.69
CA ASP A 245 6.24 12.09 11.26
C ASP A 245 7.04 12.94 10.25
N LYS A 246 6.89 12.66 8.95
CA LYS A 246 7.58 13.33 7.83
C LYS A 246 6.62 13.67 6.69
N GLU A 247 7.18 13.94 5.51
CA GLU A 247 6.48 14.29 4.30
C GLU A 247 6.09 13.07 3.44
N VAL A 248 4.98 13.25 2.71
CA VAL A 248 4.44 12.30 1.74
C VAL A 248 5.32 12.20 0.50
N ARG A 249 5.36 11.00 -0.08
CA ARG A 249 6.01 10.65 -1.33
C ARG A 249 5.09 9.80 -2.20
N ALA A 250 5.44 9.72 -3.48
CA ALA A 250 4.79 8.86 -4.46
C ALA A 250 5.84 8.06 -5.23
N TYR A 251 5.55 6.79 -5.49
CA TYR A 251 6.45 5.87 -6.18
C TYR A 251 5.72 5.07 -7.26
N ASN A 252 6.47 4.70 -8.30
CA ASN A 252 6.14 3.61 -9.21
C ASN A 252 7.38 2.74 -9.32
N HIS A 253 7.26 1.45 -9.06
CA HIS A 253 8.36 0.50 -9.15
C HIS A 253 8.57 0.04 -10.60
N LYS A 254 9.77 -0.44 -10.93
CA LYS A 254 10.05 -0.99 -12.27
C LYS A 254 9.41 -2.36 -12.45
N LEU A 255 8.91 -2.63 -13.65
CA LEU A 255 8.41 -3.97 -13.98
C LEU A 255 9.57 -4.96 -14.10
N GLY A 256 9.45 -6.13 -13.49
CA GLY A 256 10.46 -7.19 -13.47
C GLY A 256 11.74 -6.90 -12.67
N ASP A 257 11.85 -5.71 -12.05
CA ASP A 257 12.90 -5.37 -11.08
C ASP A 257 12.38 -4.31 -10.09
N PRO A 258 11.33 -4.63 -9.32
CA PRO A 258 10.64 -3.66 -8.49
C PRO A 258 11.42 -3.24 -7.22
N SER A 259 12.72 -3.55 -7.10
CA SER A 259 13.59 -2.99 -6.05
C SER A 259 13.97 -1.57 -6.38
N GLU A 260 13.81 -1.22 -7.65
CA GLU A 260 14.18 0.04 -8.23
C GLU A 260 12.91 0.80 -8.64
N ASN A 261 12.87 2.07 -8.28
CA ASN A 261 11.80 2.97 -8.71
C ASN A 261 11.99 3.38 -10.18
N SER A 262 10.92 3.29 -10.97
CA SER A 262 10.81 3.93 -12.29
C SER A 262 10.38 5.40 -12.16
N PHE A 263 9.71 5.74 -11.05
CA PHE A 263 9.31 7.08 -10.67
C PHE A 263 9.43 7.27 -9.15
N ASP A 264 9.95 8.41 -8.71
CA ASP A 264 9.98 8.87 -7.32
C ASP A 264 9.62 10.36 -7.29
N ARG A 265 8.67 10.73 -6.45
CA ARG A 265 8.34 12.12 -6.16
C ARG A 265 8.30 12.39 -4.67
N ARG A 266 9.21 13.25 -4.21
CA ARG A 266 9.15 13.90 -2.90
C ARG A 266 8.22 15.11 -2.91
N THR A 267 7.50 15.30 -1.81
CA THR A 267 6.67 16.50 -1.58
C THR A 267 7.14 17.24 -0.33
N ALA A 268 6.52 18.39 -0.04
CA ALA A 268 6.66 19.09 1.24
C ALA A 268 5.41 18.94 2.12
N VAL A 269 4.50 18.02 1.75
CA VAL A 269 3.20 17.84 2.39
C VAL A 269 3.36 16.89 3.57
N PRO A 270 3.08 17.30 4.82
CA PRO A 270 3.12 16.41 5.97
C PRO A 270 1.87 15.52 6.01
N PHE A 271 1.97 14.35 6.64
CA PHE A 271 0.79 13.51 6.88
C PHE A 271 -0.19 14.11 7.91
N SER A 272 0.25 15.07 8.75
CA SER A 272 -0.55 15.60 9.86
C SER A 272 -1.74 16.47 9.47
N GLU A 273 -1.86 16.83 8.19
CA GLU A 273 -2.91 17.68 7.65
C GLU A 273 -3.85 16.87 6.75
N TRP A 274 -5.12 17.29 6.68
CA TRP A 274 -6.10 16.65 5.80
C TRP A 274 -5.77 16.94 4.34
N HIS A 275 -5.53 15.88 3.57
CA HIS A 275 -5.33 15.97 2.13
C HIS A 275 -6.04 14.83 1.41
N THR A 276 -6.41 15.10 0.18
CA THR A 276 -6.94 14.12 -0.75
C THR A 276 -5.81 13.65 -1.66
N TYR A 277 -5.37 12.41 -1.46
CA TYR A 277 -4.35 11.77 -2.30
C TYR A 277 -5.03 10.94 -3.38
N THR A 278 -4.55 11.05 -4.62
CA THR A 278 -5.11 10.31 -5.73
C THR A 278 -4.05 9.72 -6.66
N ILE A 279 -4.23 8.44 -7.00
CA ILE A 279 -3.60 7.77 -8.13
C ILE A 279 -4.61 7.74 -9.28
N GLU A 280 -4.27 8.27 -10.44
CA GLU A 280 -4.91 7.93 -11.71
C GLU A 280 -3.97 7.04 -12.49
N TRP A 281 -4.32 5.76 -12.61
CA TRP A 281 -3.58 4.77 -13.38
C TRP A 281 -4.37 4.47 -14.64
N GLY A 282 -3.94 5.00 -15.78
CA GLY A 282 -4.45 4.69 -17.10
C GLY A 282 -3.51 3.76 -17.88
N PRO A 283 -3.86 3.38 -19.11
CA PRO A 283 -3.07 2.44 -19.93
C PRO A 283 -1.70 2.96 -20.35
N ASP A 284 -1.55 4.28 -20.49
CA ASP A 284 -0.33 4.89 -21.02
C ASP A 284 0.38 5.82 -20.01
N GLU A 285 -0.26 6.13 -18.89
CA GLU A 285 0.24 7.12 -17.92
C GLU A 285 -0.33 6.86 -16.52
N ILE A 286 0.52 7.04 -15.50
CA ILE A 286 0.10 7.18 -14.10
C ILE A 286 0.28 8.64 -13.70
N ALA A 287 -0.73 9.22 -13.07
CA ALA A 287 -0.69 10.57 -12.50
C ALA A 287 -0.98 10.53 -10.99
N PHE A 288 -0.18 11.25 -10.22
CA PHE A 288 -0.32 11.40 -8.77
C PHE A 288 -0.80 12.80 -8.43
N GLN A 289 -1.81 12.92 -7.56
CA GLN A 289 -2.45 14.21 -7.23
C GLN A 289 -2.61 14.41 -5.72
N ILE A 290 -2.38 15.62 -5.25
CA ILE A 290 -2.75 16.06 -3.89
C ILE A 290 -3.76 17.19 -4.04
N ASP A 291 -4.93 17.06 -3.42
CA ASP A 291 -6.02 18.04 -3.46
C ASP A 291 -6.41 18.45 -4.89
N GLY A 292 -6.44 17.48 -5.81
CA GLY A 292 -6.74 17.69 -7.22
C GLY A 292 -5.61 18.34 -8.04
N VAL A 293 -4.45 18.62 -7.44
CA VAL A 293 -3.28 19.14 -8.14
C VAL A 293 -2.32 17.99 -8.46
N THR A 294 -2.04 17.78 -9.74
CA THR A 294 -1.04 16.80 -10.19
C THR A 294 0.36 17.19 -9.70
N ILE A 295 0.97 16.33 -8.89
CA ILE A 295 2.33 16.52 -8.37
C ILE A 295 3.40 15.84 -9.24
N GLY A 296 2.99 14.92 -10.12
CA GLY A 296 3.85 14.26 -11.10
C GLY A 296 3.11 13.19 -11.91
N THR A 297 3.70 12.82 -13.04
CA THR A 297 3.19 11.79 -13.96
C THR A 297 4.34 10.92 -14.46
N THR A 298 4.06 9.66 -14.80
CA THR A 298 5.01 8.76 -15.47
C THR A 298 4.35 7.97 -16.58
N ARG A 299 5.12 7.65 -17.63
CA ARG A 299 4.75 6.73 -18.73
C ARG A 299 5.66 5.50 -18.81
N SER A 300 6.56 5.38 -17.84
CA SER A 300 7.50 4.27 -17.71
C SER A 300 6.92 3.22 -16.78
N ASP A 301 7.15 1.95 -17.10
CA ASP A 301 6.84 0.82 -16.21
C ASP A 301 5.39 0.83 -15.70
N ILE A 302 4.44 1.07 -16.61
CA ILE A 302 3.01 1.08 -16.30
C ILE A 302 2.56 -0.38 -16.09
N PRO A 303 2.11 -0.76 -14.88
CA PRO A 303 1.63 -2.11 -14.65
C PRO A 303 0.46 -2.46 -15.56
N THR A 304 0.39 -3.73 -15.96
CA THR A 304 -0.70 -4.27 -16.80
C THR A 304 -1.44 -5.44 -16.12
N ALA A 305 -0.91 -5.95 -15.01
CA ALA A 305 -1.57 -6.93 -14.18
C ALA A 305 -2.80 -6.31 -13.47
N LYS A 306 -3.61 -7.16 -12.84
CA LYS A 306 -4.64 -6.67 -11.92
C LYS A 306 -3.99 -6.37 -10.58
N MET A 307 -4.37 -5.26 -9.98
CA MET A 307 -3.87 -4.87 -8.67
C MET A 307 -5.01 -4.48 -7.73
N HIS A 308 -4.94 -4.95 -6.49
CA HIS A 308 -5.79 -4.51 -5.40
C HIS A 308 -5.10 -3.40 -4.61
N TRP A 309 -5.91 -2.57 -3.96
CA TRP A 309 -5.41 -1.47 -3.16
C TRP A 309 -5.27 -1.90 -1.71
N VAL A 310 -4.09 -1.71 -1.13
CA VAL A 310 -3.82 -1.95 0.28
C VAL A 310 -3.52 -0.61 0.94
N MET A 311 -4.19 -0.32 2.03
CA MET A 311 -3.89 0.83 2.88
C MET A 311 -3.25 0.33 4.15
N GLN A 312 -1.92 0.23 4.16
CA GLN A 312 -1.16 -0.30 5.29
C GLN A 312 -0.33 0.78 5.98
N ILE A 313 -0.29 0.68 7.31
CA ILE A 313 0.59 1.41 8.20
C ILE A 313 1.50 0.38 8.85
N GLU A 314 2.79 0.54 8.64
CA GLU A 314 3.81 -0.43 8.99
C GLU A 314 4.95 0.22 9.76
N THR A 315 5.76 -0.60 10.42
CA THR A 315 6.99 -0.14 11.07
C THR A 315 8.06 0.20 10.04
N LEU A 316 9.03 1.03 10.42
CA LEU A 316 10.27 1.19 9.65
C LEU A 316 11.19 -0.03 9.81
N LYS A 317 12.31 -0.06 9.07
CA LYS A 317 13.35 -1.11 9.18
C LYS A 317 13.85 -1.31 10.61
N SER A 318 13.91 -0.24 11.41
CA SER A 318 14.19 -0.32 12.84
C SER A 318 12.88 -0.33 13.64
N ALA A 319 12.85 -1.11 14.72
CA ALA A 319 11.74 -1.12 15.65
C ALA A 319 11.38 0.32 16.11
N PRO A 320 10.08 0.66 16.21
CA PRO A 320 9.64 1.94 16.75
C PRO A 320 10.08 2.10 18.22
N PRO A 321 10.23 3.34 18.71
CA PRO A 321 10.53 3.56 20.12
C PRO A 321 9.36 3.11 21.02
N ASP A 322 9.69 2.58 22.21
CA ASP A 322 8.69 2.20 23.20
C ASP A 322 7.82 3.40 23.60
N GLY A 323 6.51 3.22 23.60
CA GLY A 323 5.53 4.27 23.83
C GLY A 323 5.04 4.98 22.55
N ALA A 324 5.60 4.70 21.37
CA ALA A 324 5.08 5.22 20.10
C ALA A 324 3.65 4.71 19.87
N GLN A 325 2.70 5.60 19.60
CA GLN A 325 1.30 5.24 19.33
C GLN A 325 0.57 6.39 18.61
N GLY A 326 -0.42 6.03 17.80
CA GLY A 326 -1.27 6.98 17.08
C GLY A 326 -2.14 6.26 16.06
N ALA A 327 -2.67 6.99 15.08
CA ALA A 327 -3.40 6.41 13.96
C ALA A 327 -3.26 7.23 12.67
N VAL A 328 -3.50 6.56 11.54
CA VAL A 328 -3.95 7.25 10.32
C VAL A 328 -5.47 7.30 10.32
N HIS A 329 -6.02 8.50 10.13
CA HIS A 329 -7.44 8.79 10.08
C HIS A 329 -7.87 9.02 8.63
N ILE A 330 -8.82 8.23 8.17
CA ILE A 330 -9.38 8.30 6.82
C ILE A 330 -10.82 8.77 6.93
N ASP A 331 -11.11 9.90 6.30
CA ASP A 331 -12.45 10.46 6.20
C ASP A 331 -13.29 9.68 5.19
N TRP A 332 -12.74 9.48 3.99
CA TRP A 332 -13.38 8.66 2.97
C TRP A 332 -12.34 8.05 2.02
N ALA A 333 -12.77 6.99 1.34
CA ALA A 333 -12.03 6.34 0.27
C ALA A 333 -12.96 6.02 -0.90
N THR A 334 -12.46 6.16 -2.13
CA THR A 334 -13.23 5.84 -3.34
C THR A 334 -12.34 5.25 -4.42
N ILE A 335 -12.93 4.36 -5.21
CA ILE A 335 -12.30 3.72 -6.36
C ILE A 335 -13.20 3.92 -7.58
N TYR A 336 -12.56 4.26 -8.70
CA TYR A 336 -13.20 4.33 -10.00
C TYR A 336 -12.55 3.34 -10.96
N ARG A 337 -13.37 2.75 -11.82
CA ARG A 337 -12.92 2.00 -12.99
C ARG A 337 -12.60 2.96 -14.13
N TYR A 338 -11.54 2.65 -14.87
CA TYR A 338 -11.25 3.32 -16.14
C TYR A 338 -12.22 2.89 -17.24
N ASP A 339 -12.91 3.85 -17.86
CA ASP A 339 -13.92 3.59 -18.92
C ASP A 339 -13.48 4.03 -20.33
N GLY A 340 -12.29 4.65 -20.48
CA GLY A 340 -11.70 5.00 -21.78
C GLY A 340 -11.17 6.42 -21.88
#